data_AF-A0A3M1AWD2-F1
#
_entry.id   AF-A0A3M1AWD2-F1
#
_cell.length_a   1.000
_cell.length_b   1.000
_cell.length_c   1.000
_cell.angle_alpha   90.00
_cell.angle_beta   90.00
_cell.angle_gamma   90.00
#
_symmetry.space_group_name_H-M   'P 1'
#
loop_
_entity.id
_entity.type
_entity.pdbx_description
1 polymer ?
#
loop_
_entity_poly.entity_id
_entity_poly.type
_entity_poly.pdbx_seq_one_letter_code
_entity_poly.pdbx_strand_id
1 'polypeptide(L)'
;GWSEHGVFNFEGGCYAKVIRLSPEAEPEIYETTRKFGTILENVMIDADTRRLDLDDATLTENTRAAYPISHIPNASETGMAPHPKNILMLTCDAFGVMPPIARLTPAQAMYYFLSGYTAKVAGTEKGLSDEPEATFSSCFGAPFMALHPSVYAKMLGEKIDRHNVNCWLINTGWSGGPYGVGKRIKIAFTRAMVQAALEGSLNDVPTWTDPFFGLNIPKSCPNVPAEILNPRNTWADKAAYDHKAKELVNRFHANFKQFESYVDDKTRAAAPKAV
;
A
#
# COMPACT_ATOMS: atom_id res chain seq x y z
N GLY A 1 3.72 15.18 8.85
CA GLY A 1 4.51 15.96 7.88
C GLY A 1 5.98 15.59 7.90
N TRP A 2 6.78 16.05 6.92
CA TRP A 2 8.25 15.90 6.87
C TRP A 2 8.92 17.28 6.78
N SER A 3 9.48 17.75 7.88
CA SER A 3 10.15 19.05 8.01
C SER A 3 11.66 18.96 7.71
N GLU A 4 12.40 20.03 8.00
CA GLU A 4 13.87 20.03 7.95
C GLU A 4 14.52 19.23 9.09
N HIS A 5 13.77 18.89 10.14
CA HIS A 5 14.30 18.17 11.31
C HIS A 5 13.88 16.69 11.38
N GLY A 6 12.89 16.27 10.60
CA GLY A 6 12.36 14.91 10.65
C GLY A 6 10.91 14.82 10.25
N VAL A 7 10.24 13.77 10.74
CA VAL A 7 8.80 13.58 10.57
C VAL A 7 8.06 13.85 11.87
N PHE A 8 6.81 14.27 11.75
CA PHE A 8 5.92 14.48 12.89
C PHE A 8 4.49 14.11 12.52
N ASN A 9 3.76 13.55 13.49
CA ASN A 9 2.35 13.24 13.34
C ASN A 9 1.52 14.54 13.34
N PHE A 10 0.49 14.61 12.50
CA PHE A 10 -0.48 15.70 12.54
C PHE A 10 -1.60 15.42 13.57
N GLU A 11 -1.81 14.15 13.92
CA GLU A 11 -2.93 13.69 14.73
C GLU A 11 -2.47 13.26 16.13
N GLY A 12 -3.43 13.21 17.07
CA GLY A 12 -3.24 12.68 18.43
C GLY A 12 -3.92 11.32 18.66
N GLY A 13 -4.35 10.64 17.59
CA GLY A 13 -5.14 9.42 17.64
C GLY A 13 -5.05 8.61 16.36
N CYS A 14 -5.90 7.59 16.26
CA CYS A 14 -6.06 6.78 15.07
C CYS A 14 -7.55 6.60 14.75
N TYR A 15 -7.85 6.43 13.46
CA TYR A 15 -9.18 6.12 12.94
C TYR A 15 -9.15 4.84 12.10
N ALA A 16 -9.07 3.70 12.82
CA ALA A 16 -8.83 2.39 12.21
C ALA A 16 -10.11 1.81 11.60
N LYS A 17 -9.96 1.08 10.50
CA LYS A 17 -11.01 0.19 9.99
C LYS A 17 -11.01 -1.09 10.82
N VAL A 18 -12.18 -1.51 11.32
CA VAL A 18 -12.29 -2.61 12.30
C VAL A 18 -13.16 -3.78 11.85
N ILE A 19 -13.65 -3.77 10.60
CA ILE A 19 -14.37 -4.92 10.04
C ILE A 19 -13.43 -6.13 9.98
N ARG A 20 -13.89 -7.28 10.49
CA ARG A 20 -13.18 -8.56 10.56
C ARG A 20 -11.80 -8.47 11.21
N LEU A 21 -11.67 -7.58 12.20
CA LEU A 21 -10.43 -7.40 12.95
C LEU A 21 -10.20 -8.62 13.85
N SER A 22 -9.02 -9.23 13.75
CA SER A 22 -8.69 -10.45 14.51
C SER A 22 -7.77 -10.12 15.70
N PRO A 23 -8.05 -10.64 16.90
CA PRO A 23 -7.13 -10.51 18.03
C PRO A 23 -5.80 -11.23 17.78
N GLU A 24 -5.76 -12.27 16.96
CA GLU A 24 -4.54 -12.99 16.60
C GLU A 24 -3.71 -12.23 15.56
N ALA A 25 -4.35 -11.67 14.54
CA ALA A 25 -3.65 -10.98 13.47
C ALA A 25 -3.29 -9.53 13.85
N GLU A 26 -4.19 -8.79 14.50
CA GLU A 26 -4.02 -7.38 14.87
C GLU A 26 -4.29 -7.10 16.37
N PRO A 27 -3.56 -7.75 17.30
CA PRO A 27 -3.87 -7.70 18.74
C PRO A 27 -3.94 -6.27 19.30
N GLU A 28 -2.99 -5.41 18.95
CA GLU A 28 -2.92 -4.05 19.51
C GLU A 28 -4.10 -3.18 19.10
N ILE A 29 -4.57 -3.31 17.84
CA ILE A 29 -5.73 -2.58 17.33
C ILE A 29 -7.02 -3.21 17.88
N TYR A 30 -7.09 -4.54 17.95
CA TYR A 30 -8.24 -5.24 18.51
C TYR A 30 -8.50 -4.81 19.96
N GLU A 31 -7.45 -4.72 20.77
CA GLU A 31 -7.58 -4.27 22.16
C GLU A 31 -8.12 -2.85 22.29
N THR A 32 -7.93 -1.95 21.30
CA THR A 32 -8.48 -0.59 21.39
C THR A 32 -10.01 -0.59 21.34
N THR A 33 -10.64 -1.56 20.66
CA THR A 33 -12.11 -1.70 20.60
C THR A 33 -12.74 -2.00 21.97
N ARG A 34 -11.92 -2.40 22.93
CA ARG A 34 -12.32 -2.82 24.28
C ARG A 34 -11.92 -1.80 25.36
N LYS A 35 -11.38 -0.65 24.97
CA LYS A 35 -10.91 0.40 25.88
C LYS A 35 -11.92 1.56 25.97
N PHE A 36 -12.15 2.04 27.19
CA PHE A 36 -12.92 3.27 27.41
C PHE A 36 -12.26 4.45 26.69
N GLY A 37 -13.06 5.32 26.08
CA GLY A 37 -12.58 6.44 25.27
C GLY A 37 -12.42 6.14 23.79
N THR A 38 -12.53 4.86 23.37
CA THR A 38 -12.67 4.49 21.95
C THR A 38 -14.11 4.72 21.49
N ILE A 39 -14.28 5.35 20.33
CA ILE A 39 -15.57 5.51 19.65
C ILE A 39 -15.63 4.48 18.52
N LEU A 40 -16.64 3.61 18.56
CA LEU A 40 -16.91 2.63 17.51
C LEU A 40 -18.05 3.14 16.63
N GLU A 41 -17.78 3.26 15.34
CA GLU A 41 -18.70 3.83 14.36
C GLU A 41 -19.21 2.71 13.43
N ASN A 42 -20.53 2.56 13.38
CA ASN A 42 -21.25 1.56 12.58
C ASN A 42 -20.86 0.09 12.87
N VAL A 43 -20.20 -0.18 14.00
CA VAL A 43 -19.94 -1.54 14.49
C VAL A 43 -21.21 -2.08 15.15
N MET A 44 -21.59 -3.31 14.81
CA MET A 44 -22.76 -3.94 15.41
C MET A 44 -22.48 -4.35 16.84
N ILE A 45 -23.49 -4.20 17.69
CA ILE A 45 -23.45 -4.56 19.09
C ILE A 45 -24.69 -5.35 19.45
N ASP A 46 -24.49 -6.48 20.11
CA ASP A 46 -25.58 -7.24 20.69
C ASP A 46 -26.23 -6.42 21.83
N ALA A 47 -27.53 -6.18 21.72
CA ALA A 47 -28.22 -5.24 22.60
C ALA A 47 -28.28 -5.71 24.07
N ASP A 48 -28.28 -7.02 24.29
CA ASP A 48 -28.42 -7.63 25.61
C ASP A 48 -27.07 -7.80 26.31
N THR A 49 -26.10 -8.39 25.61
CA THR A 49 -24.76 -8.72 26.12
C THR A 49 -23.76 -7.59 25.97
N ARG A 50 -24.07 -6.59 25.13
CA ARG A 50 -23.16 -5.49 24.75
C ARG A 50 -21.86 -5.97 24.10
N ARG A 51 -21.85 -7.18 23.54
CA ARG A 51 -20.72 -7.71 22.78
C ARG A 51 -20.71 -7.12 21.38
N LEU A 52 -19.53 -6.72 20.93
CA LEU A 52 -19.29 -6.25 19.58
C LEU A 52 -19.32 -7.44 18.62
N ASP A 53 -19.92 -7.25 17.45
CA ASP A 53 -19.72 -8.10 16.29
C ASP A 53 -18.87 -7.33 15.28
N LEU A 54 -17.59 -7.69 15.19
CA LEU A 54 -16.65 -7.06 14.26
C LEU A 54 -16.74 -7.68 12.86
N ASP A 55 -17.41 -8.83 12.69
CA ASP A 55 -17.56 -9.51 11.40
C ASP A 55 -18.84 -9.04 10.66
N ASP A 56 -19.79 -8.44 11.38
CA ASP A 56 -21.04 -7.93 10.83
C ASP A 56 -20.85 -6.64 10.02
N ALA A 57 -21.14 -6.75 8.71
CA ALA A 57 -21.09 -5.64 7.74
C ALA A 57 -22.48 -5.13 7.32
N THR A 58 -23.55 -5.47 8.05
CA THR A 58 -24.96 -5.15 7.70
C THR A 58 -25.17 -3.65 7.50
N LEU A 59 -24.53 -2.80 8.31
CA LEU A 59 -24.57 -1.35 8.12
C LEU A 59 -23.59 -0.90 7.04
N THR A 60 -22.35 -1.40 7.09
CA THR A 60 -21.29 -1.04 6.15
C THR A 60 -20.07 -1.95 6.32
N GLU A 61 -19.32 -2.19 5.24
CA GLU A 61 -17.96 -2.74 5.33
C GLU A 61 -16.94 -1.73 5.88
N ASN A 62 -17.30 -0.45 6.04
CA ASN A 62 -16.43 0.61 6.53
C ASN A 62 -16.64 0.89 8.02
N THR A 63 -16.74 -0.14 8.85
CA THR A 63 -16.82 0.03 10.31
C THR A 63 -15.49 0.57 10.85
N ARG A 64 -15.56 1.49 11.83
CA ARG A 64 -14.40 2.27 12.28
C ARG A 64 -14.27 2.32 13.80
N ALA A 65 -13.04 2.51 14.26
CA ALA A 65 -12.71 2.83 15.64
C ALA A 65 -11.83 4.08 15.70
N ALA A 66 -12.31 5.12 16.37
CA ALA A 66 -11.53 6.30 16.71
C ALA A 66 -11.02 6.19 18.15
N TYR A 67 -9.71 6.25 18.35
CA TYR A 67 -9.09 6.13 19.68
C TYR A 67 -7.84 7.02 19.81
N PRO A 68 -7.53 7.51 21.02
CA PRO A 68 -6.32 8.28 21.25
C PRO A 68 -5.08 7.41 21.06
N ILE A 69 -3.96 8.02 20.65
CA ILE A 69 -2.73 7.28 20.32
C ILE A 69 -2.16 6.55 21.54
N SER A 70 -2.44 7.03 22.74
CA SER A 70 -2.09 6.41 24.02
C SER A 70 -2.74 5.03 24.25
N HIS A 71 -3.72 4.63 23.44
CA HIS A 71 -4.25 3.27 23.47
C HIS A 71 -3.31 2.23 22.86
N ILE A 72 -2.33 2.66 22.06
CA ILE A 72 -1.30 1.80 21.46
C ILE A 72 -0.05 1.79 22.37
N PRO A 73 0.30 0.65 23.01
CA PRO A 73 1.37 0.62 24.01
C PRO A 73 2.75 1.06 23.50
N ASN A 74 3.06 0.76 22.24
CA ASN A 74 4.36 1.05 21.62
C ASN A 74 4.34 2.31 20.73
N ALA A 75 3.38 3.22 20.95
CA ALA A 75 3.34 4.48 20.23
C ALA A 75 4.42 5.47 20.72
N SER A 76 4.89 6.33 19.81
CA SER A 76 5.78 7.42 20.18
C SER A 76 5.07 8.43 21.10
N GLU A 77 5.70 8.77 22.22
CA GLU A 77 5.19 9.76 23.18
C GLU A 77 5.13 11.17 22.59
N THR A 78 6.02 11.49 21.64
CA THR A 78 6.12 12.84 21.05
C THR A 78 5.42 12.95 19.71
N GLY A 79 5.15 11.81 19.06
CA GLY A 79 4.69 11.78 17.67
C GLY A 79 5.73 12.30 16.67
N MET A 80 7.00 12.47 17.06
CA MET A 80 8.09 12.97 16.22
C MET A 80 9.19 11.92 16.07
N ALA A 81 9.89 11.96 14.93
CA ALA A 81 11.04 11.10 14.66
C ALA A 81 12.02 11.78 13.68
N PRO A 82 13.28 11.31 13.58
CA PRO A 82 14.24 11.78 12.59
C PRO A 82 13.80 11.53 11.14
N HIS A 83 14.66 11.88 10.18
CA HIS A 83 14.39 11.64 8.76
C HIS A 83 14.15 10.15 8.44
N PRO A 84 13.20 9.82 7.55
CA PRO A 84 12.94 8.45 7.13
C PRO A 84 14.18 7.83 6.47
N LYS A 85 14.46 6.56 6.81
CA LYS A 85 15.43 5.73 6.07
C LYS A 85 14.76 4.91 4.96
N ASN A 86 13.47 4.65 5.10
CA ASN A 86 12.66 3.90 4.16
C ASN A 86 11.33 4.64 3.91
N ILE A 87 10.85 4.61 2.66
CA ILE A 87 9.48 4.94 2.27
C ILE A 87 8.87 3.69 1.65
N LEU A 88 7.69 3.30 2.15
CA LEU A 88 6.93 2.16 1.65
C LEU A 88 5.65 2.68 0.97
N MET A 89 5.51 2.41 -0.31
CA MET A 89 4.30 2.69 -1.08
C MET A 89 3.46 1.42 -1.12
N LEU A 90 2.28 1.47 -0.53
CA LEU A 90 1.37 0.33 -0.47
C LEU A 90 0.38 0.40 -1.63
N THR A 91 0.24 -0.70 -2.35
CA THR A 91 -0.80 -0.88 -3.36
C THR A 91 -1.59 -2.13 -3.04
N CYS A 92 -2.91 -2.09 -3.21
CA CYS A 92 -3.75 -3.28 -3.12
C CYS A 92 -4.08 -3.72 -4.55
N ASP A 93 -3.19 -4.47 -5.20
CA ASP A 93 -3.40 -4.88 -6.59
C ASP A 93 -4.33 -6.10 -6.68
N ALA A 94 -5.58 -5.88 -7.06
CA ALA A 94 -6.57 -6.95 -7.25
C ALA A 94 -6.45 -7.65 -8.60
N PHE A 95 -5.57 -7.19 -9.50
CA PHE A 95 -5.31 -7.88 -10.76
C PHE A 95 -4.25 -8.98 -10.61
N GLY A 96 -3.51 -9.02 -9.50
CA GLY A 96 -2.54 -10.08 -9.20
C GLY A 96 -1.26 -10.01 -10.02
N VAL A 97 -0.90 -8.82 -10.50
CA VAL A 97 0.22 -8.55 -11.41
C VAL A 97 1.41 -7.95 -10.67
N MET A 98 1.17 -7.01 -9.74
CA MET A 98 2.24 -6.28 -9.07
C MET A 98 3.05 -7.23 -8.18
N PRO A 99 4.40 -7.12 -8.17
CA PRO A 99 5.23 -7.96 -7.33
C PRO A 99 4.93 -7.70 -5.84
N PRO A 100 5.08 -8.72 -4.96
CA PRO A 100 4.85 -8.54 -3.52
C PRO A 100 5.71 -7.42 -2.91
N ILE A 101 6.94 -7.27 -3.39
CA ILE A 101 7.84 -6.16 -3.04
C ILE A 101 8.75 -5.83 -4.22
N ALA A 102 9.01 -4.54 -4.43
CA ALA A 102 10.02 -4.05 -5.36
C ALA A 102 10.77 -2.84 -4.78
N ARG A 103 12.07 -2.76 -5.06
CA ARG A 103 12.90 -1.58 -4.80
C ARG A 103 12.72 -0.58 -5.93
N LEU A 104 12.39 0.65 -5.58
CA LEU A 104 12.19 1.75 -6.51
C LEU A 104 13.46 2.59 -6.63
N THR A 105 13.79 3.02 -7.84
CA THR A 105 14.68 4.18 -8.03
C THR A 105 13.96 5.46 -7.61
N PRO A 106 14.66 6.58 -7.34
CA PRO A 106 14.00 7.86 -7.04
C PRO A 106 12.99 8.29 -8.11
N ALA A 107 13.33 8.10 -9.39
CA ALA A 107 12.42 8.41 -10.50
C ALA A 107 11.17 7.51 -10.50
N GLN A 108 11.33 6.21 -10.21
CA GLN A 108 10.19 5.30 -10.03
C GLN A 108 9.35 5.70 -8.82
N ALA A 109 9.96 6.09 -7.69
CA ALA A 109 9.24 6.57 -6.53
C ALA A 109 8.35 7.77 -6.89
N MET A 110 8.85 8.72 -7.68
CA MET A 110 8.04 9.85 -8.17
C MET A 110 6.89 9.40 -9.07
N TYR A 111 7.17 8.49 -10.01
CA TYR A 111 6.17 7.96 -10.92
C TYR A 111 5.03 7.25 -10.18
N TYR A 112 5.36 6.34 -9.26
CA TYR A 112 4.37 5.58 -8.49
C TYR A 112 3.66 6.44 -7.44
N PHE A 113 4.33 7.46 -6.88
CA PHE A 113 3.69 8.43 -5.99
C PHE A 113 2.65 9.27 -6.73
N LEU A 114 2.97 9.79 -7.92
CA LEU A 114 2.01 10.52 -8.75
C LEU A 114 0.88 9.63 -9.25
N SER A 115 1.18 8.37 -9.58
CA SER A 115 0.17 7.42 -10.03
C SER A 115 -0.80 7.06 -8.90
N GLY A 116 -0.29 6.79 -7.70
CA GLY A 116 -1.11 6.45 -6.54
C GLY A 116 -2.04 5.26 -6.79
N TYR A 117 -1.50 4.22 -7.43
CA TYR A 117 -2.27 3.07 -7.88
C TYR A 117 -2.72 2.17 -6.73
N THR A 118 -4.01 1.81 -6.74
CA THR A 118 -4.60 0.72 -5.97
C THR A 118 -5.78 0.14 -6.75
N ALA A 119 -6.21 -1.08 -6.45
CA ALA A 119 -7.47 -1.59 -6.97
C ALA A 119 -8.58 -1.49 -5.92
N LYS A 120 -9.79 -1.20 -6.37
CA LYS A 120 -11.03 -1.38 -5.61
C LYS A 120 -11.58 -2.76 -5.90
N VAL A 121 -12.13 -3.40 -4.87
CA VAL A 121 -12.76 -4.72 -4.95
C VAL A 121 -14.23 -4.59 -4.53
N ALA A 122 -15.10 -5.37 -5.16
CA ALA A 122 -16.53 -5.44 -4.86
C ALA A 122 -16.79 -5.51 -3.35
N GLY A 123 -17.80 -4.78 -2.88
CA GLY A 123 -18.19 -4.70 -1.46
C GLY A 123 -17.51 -3.60 -0.64
N THR A 124 -16.34 -3.11 -1.06
CA THR A 124 -15.60 -2.11 -0.26
C THR A 124 -16.09 -0.67 -0.39
N GLU A 125 -16.89 -0.37 -1.43
CA GLU A 125 -17.58 0.91 -1.64
C GLU A 125 -18.94 0.71 -2.34
N LYS A 126 -19.87 1.67 -2.16
CA LYS A 126 -21.21 1.63 -2.75
C LYS A 126 -21.14 1.78 -4.27
N GLY A 127 -21.62 0.78 -5.02
CA GLY A 127 -21.76 0.86 -6.48
C GLY A 127 -20.65 0.21 -7.30
N LEU A 128 -19.72 -0.51 -6.68
CA LEU A 128 -18.70 -1.30 -7.38
C LEU A 128 -19.31 -2.56 -8.04
N SER A 129 -18.87 -2.87 -9.26
CA SER A 129 -19.18 -4.12 -9.96
C SER A 129 -18.42 -5.30 -9.34
N ASP A 130 -18.78 -6.53 -9.75
CA ASP A 130 -18.13 -7.78 -9.29
C ASP A 130 -16.66 -7.91 -9.75
N GLU A 131 -16.21 -7.08 -10.70
CA GLU A 131 -14.83 -7.06 -11.21
C GLU A 131 -13.97 -6.00 -10.52
N PRO A 132 -12.68 -6.28 -10.27
CA PRO A 132 -11.76 -5.31 -9.68
C PRO A 132 -11.55 -4.10 -10.60
N GLU A 133 -11.64 -2.89 -10.03
CA GLU A 133 -11.42 -1.64 -10.75
C GLU A 133 -10.09 -1.00 -10.37
N ALA A 134 -9.26 -0.71 -11.36
CA ALA A 134 -8.01 0.04 -11.15
C ALA A 134 -8.34 1.49 -10.79
N THR A 135 -7.89 1.93 -9.61
CA THR A 135 -8.02 3.30 -9.13
C THR A 135 -6.64 3.97 -9.04
N PHE A 136 -6.56 5.19 -9.53
CA PHE A 136 -5.37 6.02 -9.42
C PHE A 136 -5.72 7.25 -8.58
N SER A 137 -5.20 7.29 -7.35
CA SER A 137 -5.40 8.40 -6.42
C SER A 137 -4.06 9.08 -6.19
N SER A 138 -3.79 10.12 -6.98
CA SER A 138 -2.52 10.86 -6.97
C SER A 138 -2.00 11.12 -5.56
N CYS A 139 -0.70 10.89 -5.36
CA CYS A 139 -0.03 11.02 -4.07
C CYS A 139 -0.60 10.13 -2.95
N PHE A 140 -1.35 9.08 -3.31
CA PHE A 140 -2.11 8.21 -2.41
C PHE A 140 -3.19 8.94 -1.59
N GLY A 141 -3.63 10.12 -2.03
CA GLY A 141 -4.51 10.98 -1.24
C GLY A 141 -5.18 12.10 -2.02
N ALA A 142 -5.46 11.90 -3.32
CA ALA A 142 -5.96 12.94 -4.22
C ALA A 142 -7.13 13.78 -3.66
N PRO A 143 -8.15 13.20 -2.97
CA PRO A 143 -9.26 13.99 -2.40
C PRO A 143 -8.86 15.04 -1.36
N PHE A 144 -7.65 14.96 -0.80
CA PHE A 144 -7.17 15.84 0.28
C PHE A 144 -6.09 16.82 -0.20
N MET A 145 -5.76 16.81 -1.49
CA MET A 145 -4.69 17.64 -2.04
C MET A 145 -5.21 19.02 -2.42
N ALA A 146 -4.62 20.06 -1.82
CA ALA A 146 -4.96 21.45 -2.10
C ALA A 146 -4.20 22.04 -3.30
N LEU A 147 -3.02 21.50 -3.61
CA LEU A 147 -2.18 21.92 -4.72
C LEU A 147 -2.16 20.85 -5.82
N HIS A 148 -1.58 21.20 -6.97
CA HIS A 148 -1.36 20.22 -8.03
C HIS A 148 -0.42 19.10 -7.55
N PRO A 149 -0.70 17.80 -7.87
CA PRO A 149 0.11 16.66 -7.41
C PRO A 149 1.61 16.77 -7.68
N SER A 150 2.01 17.42 -8.77
CA SER A 150 3.43 17.61 -9.12
C SER A 150 4.22 18.42 -8.09
N VAL A 151 3.55 19.31 -7.34
CA VAL A 151 4.20 20.09 -6.27
C VAL A 151 4.64 19.14 -5.15
N TYR A 152 3.75 18.26 -4.71
CA TYR A 152 4.05 17.30 -3.66
C TYR A 152 5.06 16.24 -4.11
N ALA A 153 4.98 15.80 -5.37
CA ALA A 153 5.96 14.89 -5.94
C ALA A 153 7.36 15.52 -5.95
N LYS A 154 7.49 16.77 -6.42
CA LYS A 154 8.77 17.49 -6.36
C LYS A 154 9.31 17.59 -4.93
N MET A 155 8.47 17.97 -3.97
CA MET A 155 8.86 18.04 -2.55
C MET A 155 9.34 16.68 -2.01
N LEU A 156 8.65 15.59 -2.37
CA LEU A 156 9.03 14.24 -1.96
C LEU A 156 10.37 13.82 -2.59
N GLY A 157 10.57 14.09 -3.89
CA GLY A 157 11.80 13.76 -4.60
C GLY A 157 13.03 14.46 -4.01
N GLU A 158 12.92 15.78 -3.76
CA GLU A 158 14.00 16.55 -3.12
C GLU A 158 14.36 16.00 -1.73
N LYS A 159 13.38 15.51 -0.97
CA LYS A 159 13.59 14.91 0.35
C LYS A 159 14.21 13.50 0.25
N ILE A 160 13.76 12.67 -0.70
CA ILE A 160 14.35 11.35 -0.95
C ILE A 160 15.83 11.49 -1.31
N ASP A 161 16.16 12.37 -2.24
CA ASP A 161 17.53 12.58 -2.70
C ASP A 161 18.42 13.16 -1.59
N ARG A 162 17.94 14.19 -0.88
CA ARG A 162 18.70 14.83 0.21
C ARG A 162 19.04 13.87 1.35
N HIS A 163 18.15 12.93 1.65
CA HIS A 163 18.27 12.05 2.80
C HIS A 163 18.62 10.59 2.43
N ASN A 164 18.89 10.31 1.14
CA ASN A 164 19.23 8.99 0.61
C ASN A 164 18.23 7.90 1.06
N VAL A 165 16.94 8.16 0.87
CA VAL A 165 15.87 7.30 1.39
C VAL A 165 15.60 6.11 0.46
N ASN A 166 15.61 4.90 1.02
CA ASN A 166 15.23 3.70 0.27
C ASN A 166 13.72 3.69 0.00
N CYS A 167 13.31 3.54 -1.25
CA CYS A 167 11.91 3.51 -1.64
C CYS A 167 11.48 2.12 -2.07
N TRP A 168 10.35 1.66 -1.56
CA TRP A 168 9.81 0.33 -1.83
C TRP A 168 8.35 0.42 -2.27
N LEU A 169 7.96 -0.42 -3.20
CA LEU A 169 6.57 -0.68 -3.55
C LEU A 169 6.18 -2.05 -3.00
N ILE A 170 5.08 -2.11 -2.26
CA ILE A 170 4.59 -3.34 -1.62
C ILE A 170 3.16 -3.60 -2.08
N ASN A 171 2.96 -4.76 -2.71
CA ASN A 171 1.61 -5.23 -3.03
C ASN A 171 1.01 -5.94 -1.80
N THR A 172 -0.10 -5.40 -1.30
CA THR A 172 -0.92 -5.93 -0.20
C THR A 172 -2.24 -6.53 -0.69
N GLY A 173 -2.42 -6.60 -2.01
CA GLY A 173 -3.54 -7.17 -2.72
C GLY A 173 -3.32 -8.66 -3.02
N TRP A 174 -3.51 -9.05 -4.28
CA TRP A 174 -3.59 -10.43 -4.73
C TRP A 174 -2.31 -10.92 -5.40
N SER A 175 -2.14 -12.25 -5.40
CA SER A 175 -1.13 -12.98 -6.16
C SER A 175 -1.72 -14.31 -6.67
N GLY A 176 -1.13 -14.85 -7.73
CA GLY A 176 -1.53 -16.13 -8.34
C GLY A 176 -2.75 -16.06 -9.25
N GLY A 177 -3.17 -14.86 -9.62
CA GLY A 177 -4.33 -14.60 -10.45
C GLY A 177 -5.04 -13.31 -10.04
N PRO A 178 -6.00 -12.84 -10.86
CA PRO A 178 -6.86 -11.72 -10.50
C PRO A 178 -7.78 -12.10 -9.33
N TYR A 179 -8.46 -11.11 -8.74
CA TYR A 179 -9.54 -11.33 -7.79
C TYR A 179 -10.54 -12.39 -8.28
N GLY A 180 -10.97 -13.27 -7.38
CA GLY A 180 -11.80 -14.44 -7.71
C GLY A 180 -11.02 -15.70 -8.09
N VAL A 181 -9.78 -15.58 -8.58
CA VAL A 181 -8.90 -16.72 -8.94
C VAL A 181 -7.68 -16.79 -8.02
N GLY A 182 -6.95 -15.68 -7.91
CA GLY A 182 -5.81 -15.54 -7.04
C GLY A 182 -6.20 -15.43 -5.58
N LYS A 183 -5.20 -15.40 -4.70
CA LYS A 183 -5.39 -15.22 -3.26
C LYS A 183 -4.73 -13.93 -2.80
N ARG A 184 -5.34 -13.28 -1.81
CA ARG A 184 -4.71 -12.15 -1.14
C ARG A 184 -3.37 -12.59 -0.54
N ILE A 185 -2.34 -11.77 -0.70
CA ILE A 185 -1.02 -12.02 -0.12
C ILE A 185 -1.18 -12.13 1.40
N LYS A 186 -0.67 -13.22 1.98
CA LYS A 186 -0.78 -13.48 3.41
C LYS A 186 -0.12 -12.32 4.18
N ILE A 187 -0.81 -11.78 5.19
CA ILE A 187 -0.30 -10.66 6.00
C ILE A 187 1.07 -10.97 6.62
N ALA A 188 1.31 -12.23 6.99
CA ALA A 188 2.61 -12.69 7.49
C ALA A 188 3.75 -12.46 6.49
N PHE A 189 3.51 -12.67 5.19
CA PHE A 189 4.51 -12.42 4.15
C PHE A 189 4.73 -10.92 3.96
N THR A 190 3.66 -10.11 3.95
CA THR A 190 3.78 -8.65 3.90
C THR A 190 4.60 -8.12 5.08
N ARG A 191 4.33 -8.59 6.30
CA ARG A 191 5.09 -8.22 7.50
C ARG A 191 6.56 -8.61 7.38
N ALA A 192 6.86 -9.83 6.90
CA ALA A 192 8.23 -10.28 6.68
C ALA A 192 8.98 -9.40 5.66
N MET A 193 8.33 -9.01 4.55
CA MET A 193 8.93 -8.13 3.54
C MET A 193 9.16 -6.70 4.08
N VAL A 194 8.19 -6.16 4.81
CA VAL A 194 8.32 -4.84 5.48
C VAL A 194 9.48 -4.89 6.46
N GLN A 195 9.54 -5.91 7.32
CA GLN A 195 10.61 -6.07 8.30
C GLN A 195 11.99 -6.16 7.62
N ALA A 196 12.12 -7.00 6.59
CA ALA A 196 13.38 -7.16 5.85
C ALA A 196 13.83 -5.87 5.15
N ALA A 197 12.89 -5.03 4.67
CA ALA A 197 13.19 -3.71 4.13
C ALA A 197 13.64 -2.72 5.22
N LEU A 198 12.97 -2.70 6.37
CA LEU A 198 13.27 -1.79 7.47
C LEU A 198 14.61 -2.12 8.16
N GLU A 199 14.92 -3.41 8.31
CA GLU A 199 16.18 -3.90 8.90
C GLU A 199 17.36 -3.85 7.92
N GLY A 200 17.10 -3.54 6.64
CA GLY A 200 18.12 -3.46 5.60
C GLY A 200 18.56 -4.81 5.03
N SER A 201 17.93 -5.92 5.41
CA SER A 201 18.22 -7.26 4.89
C SER A 201 18.01 -7.40 3.38
N LEU A 202 17.23 -6.50 2.77
CA LEU A 202 17.02 -6.46 1.31
C LEU A 202 17.97 -5.53 0.55
N ASN A 203 18.85 -4.78 1.23
CA ASN A 203 19.70 -3.78 0.58
C ASN A 203 20.70 -4.41 -0.41
N ASP A 204 21.28 -5.53 0.00
CA ASP A 204 22.34 -6.24 -0.74
C ASP A 204 21.82 -7.50 -1.47
N VAL A 205 20.52 -7.77 -1.40
CA VAL A 205 19.92 -8.90 -2.12
C VAL A 205 19.93 -8.60 -3.62
N PRO A 206 20.47 -9.50 -4.47
CA PRO A 206 20.40 -9.32 -5.90
C PRO A 206 18.97 -9.17 -6.38
N THR A 207 18.71 -8.18 -7.22
CA THR A 207 17.41 -7.95 -7.84
C THR A 207 17.38 -8.47 -9.28
N TRP A 208 16.20 -8.72 -9.80
CA TRP A 208 15.94 -8.83 -11.24
C TRP A 208 14.96 -7.73 -11.64
N THR A 209 15.09 -7.24 -12.88
CA THR A 209 14.21 -6.20 -13.41
C THR A 209 13.00 -6.85 -14.06
N ASP A 210 11.82 -6.53 -13.58
CA ASP A 210 10.58 -7.01 -14.19
C ASP A 210 10.40 -6.41 -15.61
N PRO A 211 9.98 -7.21 -16.59
CA PRO A 211 9.89 -6.78 -17.98
C PRO A 211 8.78 -5.77 -18.25
N PHE A 212 7.69 -5.77 -17.47
CA PHE A 212 6.50 -4.94 -17.75
C PHE A 212 6.59 -3.54 -17.12
N PHE A 213 7.02 -3.47 -15.87
CA PHE A 213 7.08 -2.24 -15.07
C PHE A 213 8.49 -1.73 -14.86
N GLY A 214 9.53 -2.51 -15.20
CA GLY A 214 10.92 -2.15 -14.97
C GLY A 214 11.30 -2.12 -13.49
N LEU A 215 10.50 -2.75 -12.63
CA LEU A 215 10.68 -2.76 -11.19
C LEU A 215 11.83 -3.69 -10.78
N ASN A 216 12.61 -3.29 -9.77
CA ASN A 216 13.69 -4.14 -9.25
C ASN A 216 13.17 -5.03 -8.13
N ILE A 217 12.96 -6.30 -8.42
CA ILE A 217 12.38 -7.27 -7.50
C ILE A 217 13.50 -8.08 -6.83
N PRO A 218 13.57 -8.14 -5.48
CA PRO A 218 14.55 -8.99 -4.78
C PRO A 218 14.41 -10.47 -5.18
N LYS A 219 15.52 -11.17 -5.40
CA LYS A 219 15.50 -12.62 -5.71
C LYS A 219 15.13 -13.49 -4.51
N SER A 220 15.23 -12.96 -3.30
CA SER A 220 14.91 -13.66 -2.05
C SER A 220 14.48 -12.67 -0.98
N CYS A 221 13.65 -13.12 -0.04
CA CYS A 221 13.32 -12.37 1.17
C CYS A 221 13.19 -13.39 2.32
N PRO A 222 13.80 -13.13 3.50
CA PRO A 222 13.63 -13.99 4.66
C PRO A 222 12.16 -14.25 4.98
N ASN A 223 11.82 -15.49 5.34
CA ASN A 223 10.47 -15.93 5.72
C ASN A 223 9.39 -15.76 4.63
N VAL A 224 9.79 -15.58 3.37
CA VAL A 224 8.89 -15.47 2.22
C VAL A 224 9.30 -16.49 1.16
N PRO A 225 8.39 -17.35 0.67
CA PRO A 225 8.72 -18.30 -0.40
C PRO A 225 9.20 -17.58 -1.66
N ALA A 226 10.37 -17.93 -2.19
CA ALA A 226 10.97 -17.22 -3.33
C ALA A 226 10.07 -17.20 -4.57
N GLU A 227 9.22 -18.22 -4.75
CA GLU A 227 8.27 -18.32 -5.86
C GLU A 227 7.30 -17.13 -5.91
N ILE A 228 6.82 -16.63 -4.77
CA ILE A 228 5.84 -15.53 -4.74
C ILE A 228 6.44 -14.20 -5.20
N LEU A 229 7.76 -14.03 -5.03
CA LEU A 229 8.46 -12.78 -5.39
C LEU A 229 8.39 -12.51 -6.89
N ASN A 230 8.25 -13.55 -7.71
CA ASN A 230 7.93 -13.40 -9.12
C ASN A 230 6.44 -13.68 -9.35
N PRO A 231 5.60 -12.65 -9.51
CA PRO A 231 4.15 -12.83 -9.63
C PRO A 231 3.78 -13.67 -10.85
N ARG A 232 4.58 -13.70 -11.92
CA ARG A 232 4.34 -14.58 -13.08
C ARG A 232 4.44 -16.07 -12.74
N ASN A 233 5.24 -16.44 -11.74
CA ASN A 233 5.39 -17.84 -11.33
C ASN A 233 4.18 -18.35 -10.56
N THR A 234 3.40 -17.47 -9.93
CA THR A 234 2.25 -17.89 -9.13
C THR A 234 0.99 -18.10 -9.97
N TRP A 235 0.97 -17.63 -11.21
CA TRP A 235 -0.14 -17.84 -12.14
C TRP A 235 -0.06 -19.21 -12.81
N ALA A 236 -1.19 -19.91 -12.83
CA ALA A 236 -1.32 -21.18 -13.54
C ALA A 236 -1.10 -21.01 -15.06
N ASP A 237 -1.70 -19.95 -15.63
CA ASP A 237 -1.51 -19.55 -17.02
C ASP A 237 -0.62 -18.30 -17.09
N LYS A 238 0.62 -18.50 -17.55
CA LYS A 238 1.62 -17.45 -17.70
C LYS A 238 1.28 -16.47 -18.84
N ALA A 239 0.57 -16.91 -19.87
CA ALA A 239 0.12 -16.03 -20.95
C ALA A 239 -1.03 -15.13 -20.46
N ALA A 240 -1.92 -15.65 -19.61
CA ALA A 240 -2.94 -14.84 -18.95
C ALA A 240 -2.33 -13.76 -18.05
N TYR A 241 -1.25 -14.09 -17.31
CA TYR A 241 -0.46 -13.09 -16.58
C TYR A 241 0.07 -12.00 -17.52
N ASP A 242 0.74 -12.40 -18.61
CA ASP A 242 1.37 -11.45 -19.55
C ASP A 242 0.32 -10.51 -20.17
N HIS A 243 -0.86 -11.03 -20.52
CA HIS A 243 -1.97 -10.22 -21.01
C HIS A 243 -2.46 -9.21 -19.96
N LYS A 244 -2.66 -9.67 -18.72
CA LYS A 244 -3.14 -8.81 -17.63
C LYS A 244 -2.11 -7.75 -17.23
N ALA A 245 -0.82 -8.09 -17.29
CA ALA A 245 0.26 -7.15 -17.04
C ALA A 245 0.28 -6.03 -18.08
N LYS A 246 0.14 -6.36 -19.37
CA LYS A 246 0.05 -5.36 -20.45
C LYS A 246 -1.18 -4.45 -20.30
N GLU A 247 -2.31 -5.00 -19.89
CA GLU A 247 -3.51 -4.21 -19.62
C GLU A 247 -3.25 -3.20 -18.50
N LEU A 248 -2.64 -3.63 -17.38
CA LEU A 248 -2.32 -2.75 -16.27
C LEU A 248 -1.30 -1.67 -16.66
N VAL A 249 -0.26 -2.03 -17.42
CA VAL A 249 0.71 -1.07 -18.00
C VAL A 249 0.00 0.02 -18.80
N ASN A 250 -0.94 -0.34 -19.67
CA ASN A 250 -1.70 0.63 -20.45
C ASN A 250 -2.53 1.58 -19.58
N ARG A 251 -3.11 1.07 -18.47
CA ARG A 251 -3.84 1.89 -17.49
C ARG A 251 -2.91 2.89 -16.79
N PHE A 252 -1.70 2.47 -16.41
CA PHE A 252 -0.67 3.38 -15.86
C PHE A 252 -0.31 4.48 -16.86
N HIS A 253 -0.05 4.15 -18.12
CA HIS A 253 0.24 5.15 -19.16
C HIS A 253 -0.92 6.12 -19.37
N ALA A 254 -2.15 5.61 -19.48
CA ALA A 254 -3.33 6.44 -19.66
C ALA A 254 -3.51 7.43 -18.50
N ASN A 255 -3.36 6.97 -17.25
CA ASN A 255 -3.40 7.82 -16.08
C ASN A 255 -2.29 8.87 -16.09
N PHE A 256 -1.06 8.49 -16.44
CA PHE A 256 0.11 9.35 -16.28
C PHE A 256 0.18 10.53 -17.27
N LYS A 257 -0.55 10.48 -18.39
CA LYS A 257 -0.62 11.57 -19.39
C LYS A 257 -0.89 12.94 -18.76
N GLN A 258 -1.71 12.98 -17.71
CA GLN A 258 -2.06 14.22 -17.02
C GLN A 258 -0.87 14.90 -16.29
N PHE A 259 0.23 14.17 -16.07
CA PHE A 259 1.42 14.66 -15.37
C PHE A 259 2.61 14.93 -16.28
N GLU A 260 2.58 14.49 -17.55
CA GLU A 260 3.75 14.47 -18.44
C GLU A 260 4.43 15.84 -18.58
N SER A 261 3.65 16.93 -18.67
CA SER A 261 4.16 18.30 -18.78
C SER A 261 4.70 18.88 -17.47
N TYR A 262 4.49 18.20 -16.34
CA TYR A 262 4.82 18.70 -15.00
C TYR A 262 5.98 17.98 -14.33
N VAL A 263 6.52 16.94 -14.96
CA VAL A 263 7.61 16.12 -14.43
C VAL A 263 8.85 16.21 -15.30
N ASP A 264 10.00 15.78 -14.78
CA ASP A 264 11.26 15.71 -15.53
C ASP A 264 11.35 14.47 -16.45
N ASP A 265 12.33 14.45 -17.34
CA ASP A 265 12.56 13.32 -18.26
C ASP A 265 12.84 12.01 -17.51
N LYS A 266 13.50 12.08 -16.35
CA LYS A 266 13.83 10.91 -15.54
C LYS A 266 12.56 10.23 -15.04
N THR A 267 11.61 11.01 -14.53
CA THR A 267 10.32 10.52 -14.04
C THR A 267 9.47 10.01 -15.20
N ARG A 268 9.47 10.68 -16.36
CA ARG A 268 8.79 10.17 -17.57
C ARG A 268 9.37 8.83 -18.01
N ALA A 269 10.70 8.70 -18.03
CA ALA A 269 11.40 7.47 -18.40
C ALA A 269 11.23 6.32 -17.40
N ALA A 270 10.74 6.62 -16.19
CA ALA A 270 10.42 5.62 -15.17
C ALA A 270 9.04 4.99 -15.34
N ALA A 271 8.27 5.41 -16.35
CA ALA A 271 7.01 4.77 -16.71
C ALA A 271 7.20 3.27 -16.99
N PRO A 272 6.17 2.44 -16.76
CA PRO A 272 6.18 1.04 -17.16
C PRO A 272 6.57 0.90 -18.64
N LYS A 273 7.20 -0.22 -18.98
CA LYS A 273 7.67 -0.46 -20.34
C LYS A 273 6.50 -0.97 -21.16
N ALA A 274 6.24 -0.35 -22.30
CA ALA A 274 5.38 -0.94 -23.31
C ALA A 274 6.10 -2.19 -23.88
N VAL A 275 5.53 -3.37 -23.64
CA VAL A 275 6.01 -4.68 -24.14
C VAL A 275 5.01 -5.27 -25.12
#